data_AF-A0A5C7YU55-F1
#
_entry.id   AF-A0A5C7YU55-F1
#
_cell.length_a   1.000
_cell.length_b   1.000
_cell.length_c   1.000
_cell.angle_alpha   90.00
_cell.angle_beta   90.00
_cell.angle_gamma   90.00
#
_symmetry.space_group_name_H-M   'P 1'
#
loop_
_entity.id
_entity.type
_entity.pdbx_description
1 polymer ?
#
loop_
_entity_poly.entity_id
_entity_poly.type
_entity_poly.pdbx_seq_one_letter_code
_entity_poly.pdbx_strand_id
1 'polypeptide(L)' 'VGLNAGQIKTGSLSRSDRMAKYNQLLRIEEDLGDVAVYPGRAAFYNLK' A
#
# COMPACT_ATOMS: atom_id res chain seq x y z
N VAL A 1 -5.30 -0.37 -4.24
CA VAL A 1 -6.61 -0.60 -3.58
C VAL A 1 -7.63 0.40 -4.12
N GLY A 2 -8.81 -0.09 -4.52
CA GLY A 2 -9.82 0.64 -5.29
C GLY A 2 -9.37 0.90 -6.73
N LEU A 3 -8.38 1.76 -6.90
CA LEU A 3 -7.89 2.25 -8.20
C LEU A 3 -6.57 1.61 -8.67
N ASN A 4 -6.01 0.66 -7.91
CA ASN A 4 -4.70 0.04 -8.20
C ASN A 4 -3.56 1.04 -8.49
N ALA A 5 -3.54 2.16 -7.76
CA ALA A 5 -2.59 3.27 -7.97
C ALA A 5 -1.09 2.92 -7.81
N GLY A 6 -0.75 1.80 -7.16
CA GLY A 6 0.64 1.34 -6.97
C GLY A 6 1.46 2.10 -5.92
N GLN A 7 1.06 3.33 -5.55
CA GLN A 7 1.75 4.16 -4.56
C GLN A 7 0.77 4.84 -3.60
N ILE A 8 1.23 5.11 -2.39
CA ILE A 8 0.51 5.90 -1.39
C ILE A 8 1.52 6.68 -0.54
N LYS A 9 1.20 7.92 -0.20
CA LYS A 9 1.95 8.73 0.75
C LYS A 9 1.04 9.09 1.92
N THR A 10 1.28 8.49 3.08
CA THR A 10 0.36 8.61 4.23
C THR A 10 1.03 8.96 5.57
N GLY A 11 2.26 9.48 5.53
CA GLY A 11 2.96 10.02 6.71
C GLY A 11 4.13 9.16 7.19
N SER A 12 4.67 9.49 8.36
CA SER A 12 5.76 8.76 9.02
C SER A 12 5.26 7.53 9.80
N LEU A 13 6.21 6.69 10.24
CA LEU A 13 5.97 5.55 11.14
C LEU A 13 5.74 5.96 12.61
N SER A 14 4.97 7.02 12.82
CA SER A 14 4.64 7.54 14.15
C SER A 14 3.26 8.20 14.14
N ARG A 15 2.64 8.27 15.32
CA ARG A 15 1.26 8.75 15.55
C ARG A 15 0.18 7.84 14.97
N SER A 16 -0.85 7.62 15.76
CA SER A 16 -1.88 6.61 15.50
C SER A 16 -2.72 6.90 14.26
N ASP A 17 -2.93 8.17 13.92
CA ASP A 17 -3.69 8.59 12.72
C ASP A 17 -3.06 8.06 11.42
N ARG A 18 -1.73 8.06 11.36
CA ARG A 18 -0.95 7.56 10.22
C ARG A 18 -0.84 6.05 10.25
N MET A 19 -0.59 5.48 11.44
CA MET A 19 -0.49 4.01 11.62
C MET A 19 -1.78 3.30 11.23
N ALA A 20 -2.94 3.90 11.48
CA ALA A 20 -4.22 3.33 11.06
C ALA A 20 -4.27 3.05 9.54
N LYS A 21 -3.61 3.87 8.70
CA LYS A 21 -3.58 3.68 7.24
C LYS A 21 -2.69 2.51 6.84
N TYR A 22 -1.52 2.37 7.45
CA TYR A 22 -0.64 1.21 7.22
C TYR A 22 -1.27 -0.09 7.74
N ASN A 23 -1.87 -0.07 8.93
CA ASN A 23 -2.57 -1.23 9.49
C ASN A 23 -3.73 -1.68 8.60
N GLN A 24 -4.42 -0.74 7.96
CA GLN A 24 -5.46 -1.10 7.01
C GLN A 24 -4.90 -1.76 5.76
N LEU A 25 -3.72 -1.36 5.27
CA LEU A 25 -3.06 -2.04 4.16
C LEU A 25 -2.63 -3.46 4.54
N LEU A 26 -2.14 -3.68 5.75
CA LEU A 26 -1.81 -5.02 6.26
C LEU A 26 -3.04 -5.94 6.27
N ARG A 27 -4.18 -5.44 6.76
CA ARG A 27 -5.45 -6.20 6.73
C ARG A 27 -5.90 -6.53 5.30
N ILE A 28 -5.78 -5.57 4.38
CA ILE A 28 -6.14 -5.79 2.97
C ILE A 28 -5.22 -6.83 2.33
N GLU A 29 -3.92 -6.81 2.65
CA GLU A 29 -2.97 -7.83 2.19
C GLU A 29 -3.31 -9.21 2.75
N GLU A 30 -3.64 -9.30 4.04
CA GLU A 30 -4.11 -10.52 4.70
C GLU A 30 -5.41 -11.06 4.07
N ASP A 31 -6.39 -10.20 3.81
CA ASP A 31 -7.67 -10.56 3.17
C ASP A 31 -7.48 -11.06 1.73
N LEU A 32 -6.50 -10.50 1.00
CA LEU A 32 -6.18 -10.91 -0.37
C LEU A 32 -5.37 -12.22 -0.41
N GLY A 33 -4.61 -12.54 0.63
CA GLY A 33 -3.79 -13.75 0.69
C GLY A 33 -2.90 -13.91 -0.54
N ASP A 34 -2.97 -15.09 -1.17
CA ASP A 34 -2.09 -15.47 -2.28
C ASP A 34 -2.24 -14.60 -3.55
N VAL A 35 -3.33 -13.83 -3.68
CA VAL A 35 -3.52 -12.92 -4.83
C VAL A 35 -3.05 -11.49 -4.56
N ALA A 36 -2.52 -11.21 -3.37
CA ALA A 36 -1.92 -9.91 -3.07
C ALA A 36 -0.65 -9.68 -3.92
N VAL A 37 -0.50 -8.46 -4.46
CA VAL A 37 0.66 -8.10 -5.29
C VAL A 37 1.28 -6.80 -4.80
N TYR A 38 2.57 -6.86 -4.45
CA TYR A 38 3.40 -5.69 -4.19
C TYR A 38 4.33 -5.41 -5.39
N PRO A 39 4.03 -4.40 -6.23
CA PRO A 39 4.77 -4.17 -7.47
C PRO A 39 6.19 -3.62 -7.27
N GLY A 40 6.55 -3.13 -6.07
CA GLY A 40 7.85 -2.55 -5.79
C GLY A 40 8.24 -1.47 -6.82
N ARG A 41 9.38 -1.62 -7.48
CA ARG A 41 9.86 -0.68 -8.51
C ARG A 41 8.97 -0.62 -9.75
N ALA A 42 8.24 -1.67 -10.07
CA ALA A 42 7.29 -1.68 -11.18
C ALA A 42 6.11 -0.72 -10.98
N ALA A 43 5.90 -0.21 -9.76
CA ALA A 43 4.90 0.83 -9.48
C ALA A 43 5.19 2.17 -10.18
N PHE A 44 6.43 2.39 -10.64
CA PHE A 44 6.87 3.59 -11.35
C PHE A 44 6.78 3.40 -12.88
N TYR A 45 5.64 2.95 -13.37
CA TYR A 45 5.37 2.71 -14.80
C TYR A 45 5.47 3.98 -15.68
N ASN A 46 5.56 5.15 -15.05
CA ASN A 46 5.68 6.46 -15.68
C ASN A 46 7.13 6.96 -15.82
N LEU A 47 8.13 6.22 -15.32
CA LEU A 47 9.55 6.56 -15.47
C LEU A 47 10.14 5.84 -16.69
N LYS A 48 10.99 6.54 -17.45
CA LYS A 48 11.78 6.01 -18.57
C LYS A 48 13.25 5.90 -18.20
#